data_AF-A0A848FGE6-F1
#
_entry.id   AF-A0A848FGE6-F1
#
_cell.length_a   1.000
_cell.length_b   1.000
_cell.length_c   1.000
_cell.angle_alpha   90.00
_cell.angle_beta   90.00
_cell.angle_gamma   90.00
#
_symmetry.space_group_name_H-M   'P 1'
#
loop_
_entity.id
_entity.type
_entity.pdbx_description
1 polymer ?
#
loop_
_entity_poly.entity_id
_entity_poly.type
_entity_poly.pdbx_seq_one_letter_code
_entity_poly.pdbx_strand_id
1 'polypeptide(L)'
;MPKPPQRLAASEQYALELFQETVGRKGTAATIADADKDITFKKNNVFIDVGELSLLGRRSLNVMDFLASGAPPEVTDFDCDLALFRFLLNYDSRNYKHMREALRETQKSTVLVEVEHASARSGSELKDFVSISLVNMVAVAGGRVFFQFHPAIRRLQKDQRGYTFLSLRTTSAFSSQYAHALYERLRSVAFKGSPTEWLTVDEARRWAGASGDKYADEFKAFKRRVLEIAKTQINELSDLRVEYETRSSPGSKKVTHIRFAFREQEGKGMQSFHESEARKELYNTLRGEFGLGTRDIEEIARRPQDFTQDRIEAAIAFVRHRIKKGGKKVHAPGKLLLKALEEGWTIPTAELEDARPALATDAARAAGAANAVAASAPAEPDAATAALQREYEEGGKRGFQAFLELDSAAQASLLASFARTAPFRVLQVQLKRAKGPVTEGELRSTDRLRFAFGQHVLAAQKKVARSGRTDSKPQARLFDR
;
A
#
# COMPACT_ATOMS: atom_id res chain seq x y z
N MET A 1 41.01 13.55 13.41
CA MET A 1 40.11 14.67 13.78
C MET A 1 38.71 14.12 13.99
N PRO A 2 37.89 14.68 14.90
CA PRO A 2 36.45 14.40 14.89
C PRO A 2 35.84 14.85 13.55
N LYS A 3 34.91 14.08 12.98
CA LYS A 3 34.05 14.58 11.89
C LYS A 3 33.26 15.79 12.45
N PRO A 4 33.06 16.88 11.69
CA PRO A 4 32.17 17.95 12.12
C PRO A 4 30.76 17.39 12.35
N PRO A 5 29.96 17.96 13.26
CA PRO A 5 28.62 17.44 13.56
C PRO A 5 27.77 17.44 12.30
N GLN A 6 27.45 16.23 11.81
CA GLN A 6 26.52 16.08 10.71
C GLN A 6 25.16 16.61 11.17
N ARG A 7 24.52 17.44 10.34
CA ARG A 7 23.11 17.78 10.56
C ARG A 7 22.32 16.47 10.46
N LEU A 8 21.66 16.09 11.55
CA LEU A 8 20.78 14.91 11.61
C LEU A 8 19.78 14.97 10.45
N ALA A 9 19.46 13.83 9.87
CA ALA A 9 18.41 13.78 8.86
C ALA A 9 17.06 14.17 9.50
N ALA A 10 16.17 14.84 8.77
CA ALA A 10 14.86 15.24 9.33
C ALA A 10 14.04 14.04 9.86
N SER A 11 14.25 12.85 9.28
CA SER A 11 13.72 11.57 9.78
C SER A 11 14.29 11.21 11.16
N GLU A 12 15.60 11.28 11.34
CA GLU A 12 16.30 11.00 12.60
C GLU A 12 15.94 12.03 13.69
N GLN A 13 15.82 13.30 13.32
CA GLN A 13 15.42 14.37 14.26
C GLN A 13 13.99 14.16 14.78
N TYR A 14 13.03 13.84 13.91
CA TYR A 14 11.67 13.46 14.31
C TYR A 14 11.63 12.18 15.18
N ALA A 15 12.49 11.20 14.89
CA ALA A 15 12.61 10.00 15.72
C ALA A 15 13.19 10.30 17.11
N LEU A 16 14.16 11.22 17.20
CA LEU A 16 14.74 11.66 18.47
C LEU A 16 13.71 12.42 19.32
N GLU A 17 12.90 13.29 18.71
CA GLU A 17 11.79 13.99 19.37
C GLU A 17 10.75 12.99 19.92
N LEU A 18 10.32 12.02 19.11
CA LEU A 18 9.36 10.99 19.53
C LEU A 18 9.92 10.06 20.63
N PHE A 19 11.21 9.74 20.57
CA PHE A 19 11.93 8.99 21.60
C PHE A 19 11.96 9.77 22.93
N GLN A 20 12.29 11.06 22.90
CA GLN A 20 12.32 11.91 24.09
C GLN A 20 10.92 12.08 24.71
N GLU A 21 9.90 12.35 23.89
CA GLU A 21 8.48 12.42 24.30
C GLU A 21 8.01 11.11 24.95
N THR A 22 8.39 9.97 24.37
CA THR A 22 7.96 8.65 24.85
C THR A 22 8.71 8.22 26.11
N VAL A 23 10.04 8.38 26.15
CA VAL A 23 10.85 8.06 27.35
C VAL A 23 10.53 9.00 28.51
N GLY A 24 10.22 10.28 28.26
CA GLY A 24 9.76 11.20 29.30
C GLY A 24 8.43 10.78 29.94
N ARG A 25 7.53 10.17 29.15
CA ARG A 25 6.20 9.71 29.57
C ARG A 25 6.18 8.28 30.15
N LYS A 26 7.12 7.41 29.74
CA LYS A 26 7.10 5.96 30.01
C LYS A 26 8.37 5.40 30.65
N GLY A 27 9.42 6.20 30.80
CA GLY A 27 10.72 5.79 31.34
C GLY A 27 11.65 5.15 30.30
N THR A 28 12.87 4.85 30.72
CA THR A 28 13.99 4.42 29.85
C THR A 28 13.88 3.00 29.28
N ALA A 29 12.84 2.25 29.63
CA ALA A 29 12.52 0.94 29.06
C ALA A 29 11.52 1.02 27.88
N ALA A 30 10.99 2.22 27.59
CA ALA A 30 9.96 2.41 26.57
C ALA A 30 10.46 2.16 25.14
N THR A 31 9.52 1.86 24.25
CA THR A 31 9.75 1.41 22.88
C THR A 31 8.92 2.20 21.87
N ILE A 32 9.16 2.03 20.57
CA ILE A 32 8.32 2.60 19.50
C ILE A 32 6.85 2.10 19.55
N ALA A 33 6.56 1.01 20.28
CA ALA A 33 5.19 0.55 20.55
C ALA A 33 4.48 1.38 21.65
N ASP A 34 5.23 2.02 22.56
CA ASP A 34 4.72 2.90 23.62
C ASP A 34 4.48 4.35 23.14
N ALA A 35 4.94 4.69 21.93
CA ALA A 35 4.82 6.01 21.34
C ALA A 35 3.37 6.37 20.99
N ASP A 36 3.05 7.66 20.87
CA ASP A 36 1.69 8.10 20.50
C ASP A 36 1.57 8.36 18.98
N LYS A 37 2.65 8.87 18.35
CA LYS A 37 2.75 9.15 16.89
C LYS A 37 3.56 8.07 16.18
N ASP A 38 3.19 7.72 14.94
CA ASP A 38 3.91 6.71 14.17
C ASP A 38 5.13 7.27 13.42
N ILE A 39 6.04 6.38 13.02
CA ILE A 39 7.13 6.64 12.09
C ILE A 39 6.89 5.83 10.81
N THR A 40 6.42 6.52 9.77
CA THR A 40 6.31 5.99 8.42
C THR A 40 7.61 6.22 7.64
N PHE A 41 8.04 5.24 6.85
CA PHE A 41 9.21 5.36 5.99
C PHE A 41 9.00 4.69 4.63
N LYS A 42 9.75 5.15 3.63
CA LYS A 42 9.77 4.58 2.28
C LYS A 42 10.84 3.51 2.19
N LYS A 43 10.44 2.28 1.84
CA LYS A 43 11.33 1.15 1.53
C LYS A 43 11.23 0.79 0.04
N ASN A 44 12.34 0.57 -0.65
CA ASN A 44 12.30 0.05 -2.02
C ASN A 44 11.89 -1.44 -1.99
N ASN A 45 11.05 -1.88 -2.92
CA ASN A 45 10.55 -3.26 -2.98
C ASN A 45 11.65 -4.28 -3.26
N VAL A 46 12.77 -3.84 -3.84
CA VAL A 46 14.02 -4.60 -3.97
C VAL A 46 14.58 -5.04 -2.60
N PHE A 47 14.26 -4.34 -1.50
CA PHE A 47 14.64 -4.69 -0.12
C PHE A 47 13.53 -5.41 0.66
N ILE A 48 12.47 -5.84 -0.02
CA ILE A 48 11.42 -6.68 0.57
C ILE A 48 11.67 -8.15 0.23
N ASP A 49 12.21 -8.43 -0.97
CA ASP A 49 12.74 -9.75 -1.38
C ASP A 49 14.16 -10.03 -0.83
N VAL A 50 14.38 -9.65 0.42
CA VAL A 50 15.55 -10.09 1.21
C VAL A 50 15.23 -11.46 1.76
N GLY A 51 16.24 -12.34 1.78
CA GLY A 51 16.11 -13.72 2.25
C GLY A 51 15.81 -13.86 3.75
N GLU A 52 16.13 -15.04 4.27
CA GLU A 52 15.93 -15.34 5.70
C GLU A 52 16.69 -14.38 6.61
N LEU A 53 15.90 -13.72 7.45
CA LEU A 53 16.30 -12.81 8.51
C LEU A 53 15.40 -13.11 9.70
N SER A 54 15.99 -13.23 10.89
CA SER A 54 15.23 -13.22 12.14
C SER A 54 14.35 -11.99 12.24
N LEU A 55 13.32 -12.06 13.09
CA LEU A 55 12.48 -10.90 13.40
C LEU A 55 13.31 -9.66 13.78
N LEU A 56 14.36 -9.83 14.57
CA LEU A 56 15.20 -8.73 15.02
C LEU A 56 16.16 -8.23 13.92
N GLY A 57 16.62 -9.11 13.03
CA GLY A 57 17.40 -8.73 11.84
C GLY A 57 16.56 -7.95 10.82
N ARG A 58 15.32 -8.39 10.55
CA ARG A 58 14.42 -7.68 9.61
C ARG A 58 13.95 -6.34 10.17
N ARG A 59 13.66 -6.23 11.48
CA ARG A 59 13.46 -4.93 12.14
C ARG A 59 14.72 -4.05 12.08
N SER A 60 15.92 -4.62 12.27
CA SER A 60 17.18 -3.86 12.19
C SER A 60 17.38 -3.24 10.81
N LEU A 61 17.13 -4.00 9.74
CA LEU A 61 17.16 -3.48 8.37
C LEU A 61 16.18 -2.32 8.18
N ASN A 62 14.95 -2.43 8.70
CA ASN A 62 13.94 -1.37 8.59
C ASN A 62 14.33 -0.09 9.34
N VAL A 63 14.94 -0.20 10.53
CA VAL A 63 15.47 0.96 11.26
C VAL A 63 16.63 1.62 10.49
N MET A 64 17.53 0.82 9.89
CA MET A 64 18.63 1.34 9.08
C MET A 64 18.13 2.01 7.78
N ASP A 65 17.17 1.41 7.08
CA ASP A 65 16.50 1.99 5.90
C ASP A 65 15.80 3.31 6.25
N PHE A 66 15.10 3.37 7.39
CA PHE A 66 14.44 4.58 7.87
C PHE A 66 15.44 5.71 8.15
N LEU A 67 16.50 5.44 8.92
CA LEU A 67 17.55 6.42 9.21
C LEU A 67 18.24 6.92 7.92
N ALA A 68 18.49 6.00 6.97
CA ALA A 68 19.03 6.34 5.66
C ALA A 68 18.05 7.03 4.70
N SER A 69 16.74 6.99 4.96
CA SER A 69 15.72 7.51 4.03
C SER A 69 15.84 9.01 3.78
N GLY A 70 16.22 9.80 4.80
CA GLY A 70 16.41 11.25 4.71
C GLY A 70 17.74 11.66 4.07
N ALA A 71 18.85 10.96 4.35
CA ALA A 71 20.19 11.37 3.93
C ALA A 71 20.44 11.22 2.40
N PRO A 72 21.23 12.11 1.75
CA PRO A 72 21.59 12.01 0.31
C PRO A 72 22.22 10.65 -0.07
N PRO A 73 22.10 10.17 -1.32
CA PRO A 73 22.62 8.84 -1.73
C PRO A 73 24.16 8.71 -1.68
N GLU A 74 24.89 9.82 -1.62
CA GLU A 74 26.35 9.86 -1.50
C GLU A 74 26.84 9.56 -0.08
N VAL A 75 25.99 9.79 0.93
CA VAL A 75 26.22 9.32 2.30
C VAL A 75 26.19 7.79 2.29
N THR A 76 27.02 7.12 3.07
CA THR A 76 27.05 5.65 3.17
C THR A 76 27.22 5.19 4.61
N ASP A 77 28.10 5.87 5.34
CA ASP A 77 28.23 5.79 6.80
C ASP A 77 27.00 6.38 7.50
N PHE A 78 26.53 5.72 8.54
CA PHE A 78 25.52 6.19 9.49
C PHE A 78 25.95 5.86 10.93
N ASP A 79 25.46 6.68 11.87
CA ASP A 79 25.80 6.61 13.28
C ASP A 79 24.61 7.10 14.12
N CYS A 80 24.02 6.22 14.93
CA CYS A 80 22.82 6.48 15.72
C CYS A 80 23.07 6.20 17.21
N ASP A 81 22.40 6.92 18.11
CA ASP A 81 22.46 6.62 19.54
C ASP A 81 21.86 5.22 19.84
N LEU A 82 22.49 4.45 20.75
CA LEU A 82 22.06 3.07 21.02
C LEU A 82 20.70 2.99 21.73
N ALA A 83 20.31 3.98 22.55
CA ALA A 83 18.99 4.00 23.16
C ALA A 83 17.91 4.33 22.13
N LEU A 84 18.17 5.33 21.25
CA LEU A 84 17.29 5.63 20.11
C LEU A 84 17.15 4.43 19.15
N PHE A 85 18.27 3.79 18.79
CA PHE A 85 18.23 2.61 17.91
C PHE A 85 17.43 1.46 18.53
N ARG A 86 17.62 1.17 19.83
CA ARG A 86 16.85 0.13 20.54
C ARG A 86 15.36 0.46 20.67
N PHE A 87 15.02 1.74 20.87
CA PHE A 87 13.64 2.22 20.89
C PHE A 87 12.95 1.96 19.54
N LEU A 88 13.57 2.37 18.43
CA LEU A 88 13.08 2.16 17.06
C LEU A 88 13.00 0.67 16.68
N LEU A 89 13.90 -0.16 17.20
CA LEU A 89 13.95 -1.60 17.00
C LEU A 89 12.85 -2.38 17.77
N ASN A 90 12.15 -1.69 18.69
CA ASN A 90 11.30 -2.29 19.72
C ASN A 90 12.06 -3.38 20.50
N TYR A 91 13.14 -2.95 21.19
CA TYR A 91 14.08 -3.85 21.88
C TYR A 91 14.39 -3.41 23.33
N ASP A 92 13.43 -3.73 24.21
CA ASP A 92 13.48 -3.56 25.68
C ASP A 92 14.59 -4.38 26.36
N SER A 93 14.90 -5.56 25.82
CA SER A 93 15.79 -6.55 26.43
C SER A 93 17.23 -6.07 26.66
N ARG A 94 17.82 -6.50 27.78
CA ARG A 94 19.23 -6.26 28.13
C ARG A 94 20.21 -7.22 27.42
N ASN A 95 19.73 -8.15 26.59
CA ASN A 95 20.55 -9.18 25.95
C ASN A 95 21.38 -8.65 24.77
N TYR A 96 22.46 -7.92 25.07
CA TYR A 96 23.38 -7.37 24.07
C TYR A 96 23.93 -8.42 23.08
N LYS A 97 24.12 -9.68 23.51
CA LYS A 97 24.57 -10.77 22.64
C LYS A 97 23.56 -11.03 21.51
N HIS A 98 22.28 -11.17 21.83
CA HIS A 98 21.21 -11.40 20.86
C HIS A 98 21.07 -10.21 19.89
N MET A 99 21.10 -8.97 20.37
CA MET A 99 21.09 -7.78 19.52
C MET A 99 22.28 -7.75 18.55
N ARG A 100 23.50 -8.03 19.04
CA ARG A 100 24.71 -8.10 18.20
C ARG A 100 24.64 -9.22 17.16
N GLU A 101 24.00 -10.34 17.49
CA GLU A 101 23.80 -11.48 16.58
C GLU A 101 22.81 -11.15 15.47
N ALA A 102 21.70 -10.46 15.75
CA ALA A 102 20.76 -9.96 14.75
C ALA A 102 21.34 -8.85 13.86
N LEU A 103 22.18 -7.96 14.41
CA LEU A 103 22.91 -6.96 13.62
C LEU A 103 23.92 -7.65 12.67
N ARG A 104 24.65 -8.67 13.13
CA ARG A 104 25.57 -9.47 12.31
C ARG A 104 24.85 -10.33 11.26
N GLU A 105 23.62 -10.77 11.54
CA GLU A 105 22.73 -11.38 10.55
C GLU A 105 22.34 -10.37 9.46
N THR A 106 21.94 -9.16 9.85
CA THR A 106 21.62 -8.06 8.93
C THR A 106 22.82 -7.73 8.02
N GLN A 107 24.04 -7.70 8.54
CA GLN A 107 25.27 -7.51 7.74
C GLN A 107 25.46 -8.58 6.65
N LYS A 108 25.12 -9.84 6.96
CA LYS A 108 25.22 -10.97 6.01
C LYS A 108 24.13 -10.95 4.94
N SER A 109 23.06 -10.19 5.13
CA SER A 109 21.94 -10.19 4.20
C SER A 109 22.32 -9.55 2.85
N THR A 110 21.92 -10.23 1.79
CA THR A 110 22.15 -9.83 0.40
C THR A 110 20.84 -9.68 -0.34
N VAL A 111 20.84 -8.83 -1.36
CA VAL A 111 19.81 -8.81 -2.40
C VAL A 111 20.42 -9.33 -3.70
N LEU A 112 19.68 -10.20 -4.37
CA LEU A 112 19.98 -10.65 -5.73
C LEU A 112 19.18 -9.79 -6.72
N VAL A 113 19.88 -9.08 -7.59
CA VAL A 113 19.29 -8.29 -8.68
C VAL A 113 19.51 -9.03 -9.99
N GLU A 114 18.43 -9.55 -10.59
CA GLU A 114 18.46 -10.11 -11.94
C GLU A 114 18.47 -8.98 -12.99
N VAL A 115 19.28 -9.13 -14.03
CA VAL A 115 19.38 -8.22 -15.17
C VAL A 115 18.84 -8.91 -16.42
N GLU A 116 17.66 -8.48 -16.87
CA GLU A 116 17.08 -8.95 -18.12
C GLU A 116 17.63 -8.15 -19.31
N HIS A 117 18.49 -8.78 -20.11
CA HIS A 117 19.03 -8.17 -21.33
C HIS A 117 17.97 -8.09 -22.43
N ALA A 118 17.80 -6.91 -23.03
CA ALA A 118 16.87 -6.70 -24.14
C ALA A 118 17.22 -7.50 -25.42
N SER A 119 18.43 -8.06 -25.49
CA SER A 119 18.90 -8.96 -26.55
C SER A 119 18.73 -10.45 -26.22
N ALA A 120 18.32 -10.82 -25.01
CA ALA A 120 18.08 -12.21 -24.64
C ALA A 120 16.90 -12.79 -25.44
N ARG A 121 17.08 -14.01 -25.97
CA ARG A 121 15.96 -14.74 -26.59
C ARG A 121 14.91 -15.02 -25.51
N SER A 122 13.64 -14.77 -25.82
CA SER A 122 12.52 -15.13 -24.94
C SER A 122 12.59 -16.62 -24.61
N GLY A 123 12.75 -16.96 -23.33
CA GLY A 123 13.02 -18.33 -22.85
C GLY A 123 14.47 -18.65 -22.48
N SER A 124 15.40 -17.69 -22.47
CA SER A 124 16.73 -17.89 -21.85
C SER A 124 16.61 -18.03 -20.33
N GLU A 125 16.92 -19.21 -19.80
CA GLU A 125 16.98 -19.45 -18.35
C GLU A 125 18.20 -18.77 -17.69
N LEU A 126 19.24 -18.48 -18.47
CA LEU A 126 20.38 -17.68 -18.04
C LEU A 126 19.99 -16.20 -18.04
N LYS A 127 19.78 -15.65 -16.84
CA LYS A 127 19.82 -14.21 -16.55
C LYS A 127 21.13 -13.89 -15.82
N ASP A 128 21.72 -12.76 -16.14
CA ASP A 128 22.82 -12.23 -15.31
C ASP A 128 22.25 -11.80 -13.95
N PHE A 129 22.97 -12.10 -12.87
CA PHE A 129 22.56 -11.70 -11.52
C PHE A 129 23.70 -10.99 -10.79
N VAL A 130 23.34 -9.99 -9.99
CA VAL A 130 24.26 -9.27 -9.11
C VAL A 130 23.79 -9.47 -7.67
N SER A 131 24.57 -10.20 -6.87
CA SER A 131 24.36 -10.29 -5.42
C SER A 131 25.08 -9.15 -4.72
N ILE A 132 24.35 -8.35 -3.95
CA ILE A 132 24.87 -7.15 -3.26
C ILE A 132 24.55 -7.28 -1.77
N SER A 133 25.56 -7.17 -0.90
CA SER A 133 25.34 -7.03 0.55
C SER A 133 24.59 -5.74 0.84
N LEU A 134 23.56 -5.83 1.68
CA LEU A 134 22.78 -4.68 2.11
C LEU A 134 23.64 -3.75 2.98
N VAL A 135 24.25 -4.32 4.03
CA VAL A 135 24.97 -3.58 5.07
C VAL A 135 26.41 -4.09 5.13
N ASN A 136 27.34 -3.32 4.55
CA ASN A 136 28.79 -3.61 4.53
C ASN A 136 29.34 -3.83 5.94
N MET A 137 29.02 -2.90 6.84
CA MET A 137 29.56 -2.80 8.20
C MET A 137 28.42 -2.56 9.18
N VAL A 138 28.50 -3.23 10.33
CA VAL A 138 27.73 -2.88 11.52
C VAL A 138 28.65 -2.95 12.74
N ALA A 139 28.56 -1.97 13.64
CA ALA A 139 29.33 -1.93 14.87
C ALA A 139 28.52 -1.26 15.98
N VAL A 140 28.74 -1.67 17.22
CA VAL A 140 28.14 -1.03 18.40
C VAL A 140 29.25 -0.76 19.40
N ALA A 141 29.50 0.53 19.66
CA ALA A 141 30.65 1.01 20.44
C ALA A 141 30.33 2.37 21.06
N GLY A 142 30.86 2.67 22.25
CA GLY A 142 30.72 4.00 22.88
C GLY A 142 29.29 4.46 23.12
N GLY A 143 28.32 3.54 23.27
CA GLY A 143 26.89 3.87 23.38
C GLY A 143 26.20 4.20 22.05
N ARG A 144 26.82 3.91 20.90
CA ARG A 144 26.30 4.24 19.56
C ARG A 144 26.33 3.03 18.62
N VAL A 145 25.46 3.04 17.61
CA VAL A 145 25.31 2.04 16.56
C VAL A 145 25.75 2.64 15.23
N PHE A 146 26.88 2.16 14.74
CA PHE A 146 27.43 2.54 13.43
C PHE A 146 27.03 1.50 12.39
N PHE A 147 26.60 1.93 11.21
CA PHE A 147 26.34 1.04 10.08
C PHE A 147 26.74 1.69 8.76
N GLN A 148 27.06 0.88 7.76
CA GLN A 148 27.39 1.37 6.42
C GLN A 148 26.62 0.57 5.37
N PHE A 149 25.88 1.27 4.50
CA PHE A 149 25.26 0.70 3.31
C PHE A 149 26.23 0.69 2.13
N HIS A 150 26.17 -0.35 1.29
CA HIS A 150 26.91 -0.37 0.03
C HIS A 150 26.43 0.77 -0.90
N PRO A 151 27.31 1.49 -1.65
CA PRO A 151 26.89 2.62 -2.49
C PRO A 151 25.80 2.29 -3.53
N ALA A 152 25.74 1.06 -4.03
CA ALA A 152 24.65 0.63 -4.93
C ALA A 152 23.30 0.52 -4.20
N ILE A 153 23.30 0.12 -2.93
CA ILE A 153 22.10 0.03 -2.10
C ILE A 153 21.55 1.43 -1.77
N ARG A 154 22.42 2.41 -1.48
CA ARG A 154 21.99 3.81 -1.31
C ARG A 154 21.32 4.39 -2.56
N ARG A 155 21.83 4.06 -3.76
CA ARG A 155 21.21 4.45 -5.03
C ARG A 155 19.82 3.82 -5.19
N LEU A 156 19.68 2.53 -4.89
CA LEU A 156 18.40 1.82 -4.93
C LEU A 156 17.39 2.33 -3.87
N GLN A 157 17.84 2.69 -2.66
CA GLN A 157 17.01 3.35 -1.63
C GLN A 157 16.45 4.70 -2.09
N LYS A 158 17.15 5.41 -2.98
CA LYS A 158 16.70 6.69 -3.54
C LYS A 158 15.92 6.57 -4.85
N ASP A 159 15.84 5.39 -5.47
CA ASP A 159 14.97 5.20 -6.63
C ASP A 159 13.50 5.50 -6.26
N GLN A 160 12.80 6.13 -7.20
CA GLN A 160 11.38 6.45 -7.09
C GLN A 160 10.49 5.37 -7.72
N ARG A 161 11.08 4.37 -8.36
CA ARG A 161 10.39 3.21 -8.94
C ARG A 161 10.27 2.07 -7.91
N GLY A 162 9.09 1.47 -7.82
CA GLY A 162 8.84 0.24 -7.05
C GLY A 162 9.15 0.36 -5.55
N TYR A 163 8.35 1.14 -4.82
CA TYR A 163 8.52 1.31 -3.37
C TYR A 163 7.22 1.07 -2.59
N THR A 164 7.37 0.91 -1.28
CA THR A 164 6.32 0.68 -0.29
C THR A 164 6.51 1.63 0.88
N PHE A 165 5.41 2.19 1.40
CA PHE A 165 5.44 2.84 2.71
C PHE A 165 5.19 1.81 3.81
N LEU A 166 6.04 1.82 4.84
CA LEU A 166 5.95 0.94 5.99
C LEU A 166 5.95 1.76 7.28
N SER A 167 5.18 1.30 8.26
CA SER A 167 5.20 1.79 9.64
C SER A 167 6.25 1.02 10.43
N LEU A 168 7.15 1.73 11.14
CA LEU A 168 8.04 1.09 12.12
C LEU A 168 7.24 0.53 13.31
N ARG A 169 6.14 1.17 13.73
CA ARG A 169 5.31 0.64 14.82
C ARG A 169 4.64 -0.67 14.42
N THR A 170 3.95 -0.71 13.27
CA THR A 170 3.28 -1.94 12.80
C THR A 170 4.27 -3.07 12.55
N THR A 171 5.38 -2.81 11.84
CA THR A 171 6.37 -3.86 11.56
C THR A 171 7.10 -4.35 12.81
N SER A 172 7.31 -3.48 13.81
CA SER A 172 7.89 -3.87 15.09
C SER A 172 6.87 -4.40 16.13
N ALA A 173 5.57 -4.29 15.90
CA ALA A 173 4.54 -4.92 16.74
C ALA A 173 4.45 -6.44 16.53
N PHE A 174 4.76 -6.93 15.32
CA PHE A 174 4.78 -8.36 15.02
C PHE A 174 5.81 -9.10 15.90
N SER A 175 5.41 -10.25 16.45
CA SER A 175 6.26 -11.19 17.20
C SER A 175 6.66 -12.42 16.37
N SER A 176 6.11 -12.57 15.17
CA SER A 176 6.50 -13.59 14.18
C SER A 176 7.28 -12.96 13.03
N GLN A 177 8.45 -13.52 12.71
CA GLN A 177 9.21 -13.11 11.51
C GLN A 177 8.41 -13.34 10.22
N TYR A 178 7.54 -14.34 10.20
CA TYR A 178 6.70 -14.64 9.05
C TYR A 178 5.54 -13.65 8.87
N ALA A 179 4.98 -13.15 9.99
CA ALA A 179 4.01 -12.05 9.94
C ALA A 179 4.67 -10.79 9.34
N HIS A 180 5.87 -10.46 9.81
CA HIS A 180 6.63 -9.31 9.32
C HIS A 180 7.03 -9.44 7.84
N ALA A 181 7.53 -10.60 7.39
CA ALA A 181 7.90 -10.82 5.99
C ALA A 181 6.69 -10.82 5.05
N LEU A 182 5.62 -11.53 5.42
CA LEU A 182 4.39 -11.58 4.63
C LEU A 182 3.69 -10.21 4.56
N TYR A 183 3.69 -9.44 5.66
CA TYR A 183 3.14 -8.08 5.67
C TYR A 183 3.88 -7.16 4.70
N GLU A 184 5.22 -7.09 4.76
CA GLU A 184 6.01 -6.29 3.83
C GLU A 184 5.75 -6.69 2.37
N ARG A 185 5.70 -8.00 2.11
CA ARG A 185 5.44 -8.53 0.76
C ARG A 185 4.04 -8.16 0.27
N LEU A 186 2.99 -8.32 1.09
CA LEU A 186 1.61 -7.99 0.71
C LEU A 186 1.42 -6.47 0.50
N ARG A 187 1.98 -5.63 1.38
CA ARG A 187 2.05 -4.17 1.16
C ARG A 187 2.76 -3.83 -0.16
N SER A 188 3.85 -4.53 -0.50
CA SER A 188 4.61 -4.29 -1.75
C SER A 188 3.92 -4.69 -3.05
N VAL A 189 2.96 -5.63 -2.99
CA VAL A 189 2.15 -6.04 -4.15
C VAL A 189 0.75 -5.44 -4.13
N ALA A 190 0.39 -4.63 -3.13
CA ALA A 190 -0.96 -4.06 -2.99
C ALA A 190 -1.43 -3.28 -4.22
N PHE A 191 -0.51 -2.63 -4.95
CA PHE A 191 -0.80 -1.93 -6.20
C PHE A 191 -1.27 -2.86 -7.34
N LYS A 192 -0.97 -4.16 -7.27
CA LYS A 192 -1.47 -5.18 -8.20
C LYS A 192 -2.93 -5.58 -7.91
N GLY A 193 -3.47 -5.18 -6.76
CA GLY A 193 -4.81 -5.55 -6.31
C GLY A 193 -4.85 -6.88 -5.55
N SER A 194 -6.06 -7.35 -5.31
CA SER A 194 -6.39 -8.50 -4.45
C SER A 194 -7.57 -9.28 -5.04
N PRO A 195 -7.60 -10.63 -4.94
CA PRO A 195 -6.54 -11.48 -4.40
C PRO A 195 -5.30 -11.51 -5.30
N THR A 196 -4.18 -12.02 -4.76
CA THR A 196 -2.98 -12.29 -5.57
C THR A 196 -3.25 -13.30 -6.68
N GLU A 197 -2.31 -13.38 -7.61
CA GLU A 197 -2.19 -14.55 -8.49
C GLU A 197 -1.91 -15.82 -7.68
N TRP A 198 -2.10 -16.99 -8.31
CA TRP A 198 -1.81 -18.28 -7.69
C TRP A 198 -0.30 -18.51 -7.65
N LEU A 199 0.29 -18.31 -6.48
CA LEU A 199 1.67 -18.68 -6.16
C LEU A 199 1.77 -20.19 -5.99
N THR A 200 2.90 -20.79 -6.31
CA THR A 200 3.26 -22.11 -5.79
C THR A 200 3.41 -22.08 -4.26
N VAL A 201 3.32 -23.23 -3.59
CA VAL A 201 3.61 -23.31 -2.14
C VAL A 201 5.04 -22.83 -1.83
N ASP A 202 5.99 -23.05 -2.74
CA ASP A 202 7.39 -22.69 -2.57
C ASP A 202 7.62 -21.17 -2.73
N GLU A 203 6.88 -20.50 -3.61
CA GLU A 203 6.79 -19.04 -3.65
C GLU A 203 6.11 -18.48 -2.39
N ALA A 204 5.06 -19.13 -1.88
CA ALA A 204 4.44 -18.71 -0.63
C ALA A 204 5.39 -18.89 0.57
N ARG A 205 6.26 -19.91 0.59
CA ARG A 205 7.35 -20.03 1.58
C ARG A 205 8.34 -18.88 1.46
N ARG A 206 8.76 -18.49 0.25
CA ARG A 206 9.61 -17.31 0.01
C ARG A 206 8.94 -16.00 0.45
N TRP A 207 7.66 -15.82 0.15
CA TRP A 207 6.89 -14.63 0.54
C TRP A 207 6.75 -14.50 2.06
N ALA A 208 6.61 -15.61 2.77
CA ALA A 208 6.55 -15.64 4.23
C ALA A 208 7.93 -15.67 4.92
N GLY A 209 9.04 -15.70 4.18
CA GLY A 209 10.39 -15.76 4.77
C GLY A 209 10.73 -17.08 5.47
N ALA A 210 10.22 -18.21 4.96
CA ALA A 210 10.33 -19.54 5.57
C ALA A 210 10.80 -20.61 4.56
N SER A 211 11.91 -20.38 3.83
CA SER A 211 12.34 -21.27 2.73
C SER A 211 13.40 -22.30 3.13
N GLY A 212 14.36 -21.94 4.01
CA GLY A 212 15.28 -22.87 4.67
C GLY A 212 14.68 -23.59 5.88
N ASP A 213 13.48 -23.19 6.30
CA ASP A 213 12.69 -23.87 7.33
C ASP A 213 12.20 -25.25 6.84
N LYS A 214 13.03 -26.29 7.02
CA LYS A 214 12.72 -27.68 6.60
C LYS A 214 11.38 -28.24 7.09
N TYR A 215 10.83 -27.69 8.19
CA TYR A 215 9.51 -28.10 8.67
C TYR A 215 8.36 -27.49 7.84
N ALA A 216 8.62 -26.49 7.00
CA ALA A 216 7.64 -25.88 6.10
C ALA A 216 7.53 -26.62 4.74
N ASP A 217 8.42 -27.56 4.45
CA ASP A 217 8.29 -28.46 3.28
C ASP A 217 7.02 -29.34 3.39
N GLU A 218 6.63 -29.72 4.61
CA GLU A 218 5.29 -30.27 4.87
C GLU A 218 4.25 -29.13 4.91
N PHE A 219 3.38 -29.07 3.90
CA PHE A 219 2.33 -28.05 3.81
C PHE A 219 1.46 -27.92 5.09
N LYS A 220 1.19 -29.03 5.80
CA LYS A 220 0.41 -29.01 7.06
C LYS A 220 1.14 -28.27 8.19
N ALA A 221 2.46 -28.44 8.28
CA ALA A 221 3.29 -27.72 9.25
C ALA A 221 3.53 -26.27 8.82
N PHE A 222 3.74 -25.99 7.54
CA PHE A 222 3.75 -24.63 6.97
C PHE A 222 2.46 -23.87 7.29
N LYS A 223 1.29 -24.47 7.01
CA LYS A 223 -0.02 -23.88 7.32
C LYS A 223 -0.10 -23.48 8.79
N ARG A 224 0.16 -24.42 9.70
CA ARG A 224 0.01 -24.24 11.15
C ARG A 224 1.04 -23.31 11.79
N ARG A 225 2.31 -23.34 11.36
CA ARG A 225 3.41 -22.61 12.01
C ARG A 225 3.77 -21.30 11.32
N VAL A 226 3.39 -21.12 10.06
CA VAL A 226 3.74 -19.95 9.27
C VAL A 226 2.48 -19.20 8.84
N LEU A 227 1.60 -19.80 8.04
CA LEU A 227 0.47 -19.08 7.43
C LEU A 227 -0.56 -18.58 8.45
N GLU A 228 -1.04 -19.43 9.36
CA GLU A 228 -2.01 -19.00 10.38
C GLU A 228 -1.41 -17.97 11.36
N ILE A 229 -0.15 -18.18 11.79
CA ILE A 229 0.51 -17.23 12.71
C ILE A 229 0.73 -15.87 12.03
N ALA A 230 1.12 -15.85 10.76
CA ALA A 230 1.26 -14.63 9.98
C ALA A 230 -0.10 -13.95 9.77
N LYS A 231 -1.12 -14.69 9.33
CA LYS A 231 -2.50 -14.20 9.15
C LYS A 231 -3.04 -13.55 10.42
N THR A 232 -3.00 -14.24 11.55
CA THR A 232 -3.53 -13.74 12.83
C THR A 232 -2.85 -12.44 13.24
N GLN A 233 -1.51 -12.40 13.28
CA GLN A 233 -0.80 -11.18 13.69
C GLN A 233 -1.01 -10.00 12.74
N ILE A 234 -1.08 -10.25 11.42
CA ILE A 234 -1.39 -9.19 10.44
C ILE A 234 -2.81 -8.65 10.68
N ASN A 235 -3.80 -9.54 10.87
CA ASN A 235 -5.20 -9.16 11.09
C ASN A 235 -5.44 -8.44 12.42
N GLU A 236 -4.62 -8.69 13.44
CA GLU A 236 -4.77 -8.09 14.78
C GLU A 236 -3.95 -6.80 14.96
N LEU A 237 -2.75 -6.72 14.38
CA LEU A 237 -1.75 -5.69 14.69
C LEU A 237 -1.45 -4.72 13.54
N SER A 238 -2.12 -4.87 12.38
CA SER A 238 -1.82 -4.08 11.18
C SER A 238 -3.05 -3.45 10.49
N ASP A 239 -2.74 -2.55 9.57
CA ASP A 239 -3.66 -1.89 8.66
C ASP A 239 -4.12 -2.78 7.49
N LEU A 240 -3.66 -4.03 7.41
CA LEU A 240 -4.12 -5.03 6.46
C LEU A 240 -4.94 -6.12 7.14
N ARG A 241 -6.05 -6.48 6.50
CA ARG A 241 -6.73 -7.76 6.71
C ARG A 241 -6.36 -8.72 5.59
N VAL A 242 -5.97 -9.93 5.94
CA VAL A 242 -5.49 -11.00 5.05
C VAL A 242 -6.24 -12.29 5.33
N GLU A 243 -6.62 -12.95 4.24
CA GLU A 243 -7.07 -14.34 4.14
C GLU A 243 -6.26 -15.03 3.04
N TYR A 244 -6.35 -16.35 2.93
CA TYR A 244 -5.68 -17.08 1.85
C TYR A 244 -6.47 -18.32 1.41
N GLU A 245 -6.41 -18.61 0.12
CA GLU A 245 -7.00 -19.79 -0.50
C GLU A 245 -5.91 -20.79 -0.90
N THR A 246 -6.27 -22.07 -0.97
CA THR A 246 -5.37 -23.15 -1.40
C THR A 246 -5.95 -23.90 -2.60
N ARG A 247 -5.07 -24.35 -3.49
CA ARG A 247 -5.43 -25.17 -4.66
C ARG A 247 -4.51 -26.39 -4.76
N SER A 248 -5.12 -27.55 -4.94
CA SER A 248 -4.43 -28.81 -5.22
C SER A 248 -4.32 -29.05 -6.73
N SER A 249 -3.36 -29.90 -7.13
CA SER A 249 -3.25 -30.33 -8.53
C SER A 249 -4.42 -31.25 -8.91
N PRO A 250 -4.88 -31.24 -10.19
CA PRO A 250 -5.91 -32.15 -10.67
C PRO A 250 -5.60 -33.61 -10.31
N GLY A 251 -6.60 -34.36 -9.86
CA GLY A 251 -6.44 -35.76 -9.42
C GLY A 251 -5.69 -35.98 -8.10
N SER A 252 -5.23 -34.92 -7.40
CA SER A 252 -4.47 -35.05 -6.16
C SER A 252 -5.06 -34.29 -4.99
N LYS A 253 -4.89 -34.83 -3.77
CA LYS A 253 -5.17 -34.12 -2.51
C LYS A 253 -4.01 -33.21 -2.07
N LYS A 254 -2.83 -33.27 -2.73
CA LYS A 254 -1.68 -32.40 -2.41
C LYS A 254 -1.95 -30.96 -2.86
N VAL A 255 -1.99 -30.04 -1.90
CA VAL A 255 -1.96 -28.59 -2.17
C VAL A 255 -0.65 -28.24 -2.88
N THR A 256 -0.75 -27.52 -3.99
CA THR A 256 0.41 -27.09 -4.79
C THR A 256 0.46 -25.58 -5.00
N HIS A 257 -0.66 -24.87 -4.82
CA HIS A 257 -0.73 -23.42 -4.98
C HIS A 257 -1.51 -22.74 -3.85
N ILE A 258 -1.18 -21.47 -3.60
CA ILE A 258 -1.78 -20.58 -2.61
C ILE A 258 -2.01 -19.21 -3.25
N ARG A 259 -3.08 -18.49 -2.86
CA ARG A 259 -3.22 -17.06 -3.14
C ARG A 259 -3.72 -16.31 -1.91
N PHE A 260 -3.26 -15.08 -1.73
CA PHE A 260 -3.65 -14.23 -0.60
C PHE A 260 -4.76 -13.26 -1.03
N ALA A 261 -5.86 -13.24 -0.28
CA ALA A 261 -6.95 -12.29 -0.44
C ALA A 261 -6.85 -11.26 0.70
N PHE A 262 -6.52 -10.01 0.38
CA PHE A 262 -6.29 -8.96 1.38
C PHE A 262 -7.03 -7.66 1.06
N ARG A 263 -7.22 -6.84 2.09
CA ARG A 263 -7.77 -5.48 2.00
C ARG A 263 -7.23 -4.63 3.13
N GLU A 264 -7.31 -3.32 2.99
CA GLU A 264 -7.01 -2.41 4.11
C GLU A 264 -8.11 -2.47 5.18
N GLN A 265 -7.75 -2.20 6.43
CA GLN A 265 -8.66 -2.10 7.57
C GLN A 265 -8.23 -0.97 8.51
N GLU A 266 -9.21 -0.32 9.14
CA GLU A 266 -8.97 0.64 10.22
C GLU A 266 -8.53 -0.11 11.49
N GLY A 267 -7.23 -0.37 11.60
CA GLY A 267 -6.63 -1.09 12.73
C GLY A 267 -6.69 -0.30 14.04
N LYS A 268 -6.64 -1.02 15.18
CA LYS A 268 -6.55 -0.41 16.52
C LYS A 268 -5.18 0.25 16.73
N GLY A 269 -5.08 1.51 16.29
CA GLY A 269 -3.87 2.33 16.32
C GLY A 269 -3.79 3.38 15.20
N MET A 270 -4.73 3.39 14.26
CA MET A 270 -4.55 4.03 12.94
C MET A 270 -4.91 5.54 12.85
N GLN A 271 -5.50 6.16 13.87
CA GLN A 271 -5.92 7.58 13.81
C GLN A 271 -4.75 8.53 13.49
N SER A 272 -3.56 8.29 14.08
CA SER A 272 -2.38 9.13 13.84
C SER A 272 -1.65 8.84 12.53
N PHE A 273 -1.92 7.72 11.85
CA PHE A 273 -1.29 7.39 10.56
C PHE A 273 -1.88 8.24 9.42
N HIS A 274 -3.21 8.14 9.21
CA HIS A 274 -3.90 8.83 8.10
C HIS A 274 -3.76 10.35 8.20
N GLU A 275 -3.83 10.91 9.41
CA GLU A 275 -3.56 12.33 9.65
C GLU A 275 -2.15 12.75 9.23
N SER A 276 -1.13 11.90 9.44
CA SER A 276 0.25 12.26 9.14
C SER A 276 0.56 12.23 7.65
N GLU A 277 0.06 11.23 6.92
CA GLU A 277 0.33 11.09 5.48
C GLU A 277 -0.46 12.12 4.66
N ALA A 278 -1.75 12.33 4.97
CA ALA A 278 -2.57 13.36 4.31
C ALA A 278 -1.96 14.77 4.50
N ARG A 279 -1.50 15.10 5.71
CA ARG A 279 -0.80 16.38 5.97
C ARG A 279 0.52 16.50 5.20
N LYS A 280 1.31 15.42 5.04
CA LYS A 280 2.56 15.42 4.26
C LYS A 280 2.31 15.61 2.77
N GLU A 281 1.38 14.85 2.19
CA GLU A 281 1.04 14.96 0.77
C GLU A 281 0.43 16.34 0.45
N LEU A 282 -0.44 16.84 1.32
CA LEU A 282 -1.00 18.19 1.21
C LEU A 282 0.08 19.27 1.32
N TYR A 283 0.99 19.19 2.29
CA TYR A 283 2.12 20.12 2.44
C TYR A 283 3.01 20.14 1.18
N ASN A 284 3.37 18.96 0.67
CA ASN A 284 4.14 18.81 -0.56
C ASN A 284 3.39 19.38 -1.78
N THR A 285 2.07 19.23 -1.84
CA THR A 285 1.23 19.81 -2.89
C THR A 285 1.22 21.35 -2.81
N LEU A 286 0.83 21.92 -1.65
CA LEU A 286 0.76 23.36 -1.43
C LEU A 286 2.10 24.07 -1.67
N ARG A 287 3.20 23.49 -1.19
CA ARG A 287 4.54 24.08 -1.29
C ARG A 287 5.24 23.78 -2.62
N GLY A 288 5.04 22.58 -3.19
CA GLY A 288 5.77 22.11 -4.36
C GLY A 288 5.09 22.37 -5.71
N GLU A 289 3.77 22.19 -5.80
CA GLU A 289 3.00 22.45 -7.03
C GLU A 289 2.54 23.91 -7.12
N PHE A 290 2.08 24.46 -6.00
CA PHE A 290 1.49 25.81 -5.96
C PHE A 290 2.46 26.89 -5.47
N GLY A 291 3.53 26.52 -4.76
CA GLY A 291 4.58 27.45 -4.34
C GLY A 291 4.18 28.38 -3.18
N LEU A 292 3.29 27.94 -2.29
CA LEU A 292 2.91 28.72 -1.11
C LEU A 292 4.11 28.90 -0.15
N GLY A 293 4.18 30.06 0.49
CA GLY A 293 5.16 30.37 1.52
C GLY A 293 4.85 29.66 2.83
N THR A 294 5.88 29.49 3.68
CA THR A 294 5.71 28.84 5.00
C THR A 294 4.66 29.55 5.86
N ARG A 295 4.60 30.89 5.81
CA ARG A 295 3.59 31.68 6.54
C ARG A 295 2.17 31.35 6.09
N ASP A 296 1.94 31.32 4.78
CA ASP A 296 0.64 31.03 4.18
C ASP A 296 0.15 29.62 4.58
N ILE A 297 1.06 28.63 4.57
CA ILE A 297 0.77 27.25 4.98
C ILE A 297 0.51 27.16 6.50
N GLU A 298 1.26 27.91 7.32
CA GLU A 298 0.99 28.03 8.76
C GLU A 298 -0.36 28.71 9.04
N GLU A 299 -0.76 29.72 8.27
CA GLU A 299 -2.04 30.41 8.45
C GLU A 299 -3.23 29.51 8.08
N ILE A 300 -3.12 28.74 6.99
CA ILE A 300 -4.09 27.68 6.66
C ILE A 300 -4.19 26.67 7.83
N ALA A 301 -3.06 26.20 8.35
CA ALA A 301 -3.01 25.22 9.44
C ALA A 301 -3.57 25.74 10.78
N ARG A 302 -3.52 27.06 11.02
CA ARG A 302 -4.08 27.70 12.23
C ARG A 302 -5.61 27.90 12.16
N ARG A 303 -6.23 27.74 10.99
CA ARG A 303 -7.67 28.00 10.77
C ARG A 303 -8.43 26.78 10.20
N PRO A 304 -8.38 25.60 10.84
CA PRO A 304 -8.94 24.36 10.30
C PRO A 304 -10.48 24.35 10.17
N GLN A 305 -11.17 25.26 10.86
CA GLN A 305 -12.63 25.45 10.70
C GLN A 305 -12.98 26.23 9.42
N ASP A 306 -12.13 27.18 9.03
CA ASP A 306 -12.32 27.96 7.80
C ASP A 306 -11.80 27.18 6.58
N PHE A 307 -10.65 26.52 6.71
CA PHE A 307 -9.97 25.76 5.67
C PHE A 307 -10.06 24.25 5.93
N THR A 308 -11.26 23.69 5.79
CA THR A 308 -11.48 22.24 5.84
C THR A 308 -10.77 21.52 4.69
N GLN A 309 -10.45 20.23 4.85
CA GLN A 309 -9.71 19.48 3.83
C GLN A 309 -10.45 19.45 2.48
N ASP A 310 -11.77 19.25 2.47
CA ASP A 310 -12.60 19.28 1.25
C ASP A 310 -12.46 20.62 0.49
N ARG A 311 -12.42 21.74 1.24
CA ARG A 311 -12.25 23.09 0.67
C ARG A 311 -10.87 23.27 0.04
N ILE A 312 -9.83 22.66 0.64
CA ILE A 312 -8.47 22.72 0.10
C ILE A 312 -8.33 21.83 -1.15
N GLU A 313 -8.90 20.62 -1.13
CA GLU A 313 -8.93 19.74 -2.30
C GLU A 313 -9.73 20.35 -3.46
N ALA A 314 -10.84 21.02 -3.18
CA ALA A 314 -11.65 21.74 -4.17
C ALA A 314 -10.88 22.90 -4.81
N ALA A 315 -10.18 23.73 -4.01
CA ALA A 315 -9.34 24.81 -4.52
C ALA A 315 -8.18 24.28 -5.38
N ILE A 316 -7.52 23.19 -4.94
CA ILE A 316 -6.47 22.51 -5.71
C ILE A 316 -7.01 22.00 -7.05
N ALA A 317 -8.20 21.39 -7.07
CA ALA A 317 -8.85 20.92 -8.29
C ALA A 317 -9.19 22.08 -9.24
N PHE A 318 -9.73 23.19 -8.71
CA PHE A 318 -10.02 24.39 -9.49
C PHE A 318 -8.77 24.97 -10.16
N VAL A 319 -7.68 25.17 -9.41
CA VAL A 319 -6.44 25.74 -9.97
C VAL A 319 -5.79 24.80 -10.98
N ARG A 320 -5.76 23.47 -10.71
CA ARG A 320 -5.33 22.45 -11.70
C ARG A 320 -6.16 22.51 -12.98
N HIS A 321 -7.48 22.67 -12.87
CA HIS A 321 -8.36 22.82 -14.03
C HIS A 321 -8.04 24.10 -14.81
N ARG A 322 -7.84 25.24 -14.12
CA ARG A 322 -7.52 26.53 -14.77
C ARG A 322 -6.14 26.56 -15.44
N ILE A 323 -5.15 25.89 -14.85
CA ILE A 323 -3.82 25.66 -15.48
C ILE A 323 -3.97 24.84 -16.77
N LYS A 324 -4.89 23.87 -16.81
CA LYS A 324 -5.05 22.93 -17.93
C LYS A 324 -5.96 23.43 -19.06
N LYS A 325 -7.05 24.14 -18.75
CA LYS A 325 -8.05 24.64 -19.73
C LYS A 325 -7.82 26.11 -20.13
N GLY A 326 -7.01 26.85 -19.39
CA GLY A 326 -6.81 28.29 -19.58
C GLY A 326 -5.86 28.64 -20.74
N GLY A 327 -6.37 29.34 -21.76
CA GLY A 327 -5.57 29.90 -22.87
C GLY A 327 -4.59 31.03 -22.49
N LYS A 328 -4.45 31.36 -21.20
CA LYS A 328 -3.44 32.28 -20.65
C LYS A 328 -2.67 31.56 -19.55
N LYS A 329 -1.34 31.64 -19.59
CA LYS A 329 -0.44 30.99 -18.62
C LYS A 329 -0.71 31.52 -17.20
N VAL A 330 -0.91 30.62 -16.23
CA VAL A 330 -1.08 30.99 -14.83
C VAL A 330 0.30 31.30 -14.22
N HIS A 331 0.62 32.59 -14.07
CA HIS A 331 1.93 33.04 -13.60
C HIS A 331 2.13 32.97 -12.08
N ALA A 332 1.07 32.82 -11.28
CA ALA A 332 1.12 32.78 -9.81
C ALA A 332 0.11 31.78 -9.23
N PRO A 333 0.31 30.45 -9.41
CA PRO A 333 -0.66 29.43 -9.04
C PRO A 333 -0.97 29.42 -7.54
N GLY A 334 -0.01 29.67 -6.66
CA GLY A 334 -0.22 29.75 -5.21
C GLY A 334 -1.10 30.92 -4.76
N LYS A 335 -0.96 32.10 -5.38
CA LYS A 335 -1.87 33.24 -5.12
C LYS A 335 -3.28 32.96 -5.62
N LEU A 336 -3.41 32.26 -6.75
CA LEU A 336 -4.70 31.82 -7.26
C LEU A 336 -5.34 30.75 -6.34
N LEU A 337 -4.52 29.89 -5.73
CA LEU A 337 -4.97 28.89 -4.75
C LEU A 337 -5.43 29.53 -3.44
N LEU A 338 -4.64 30.45 -2.86
CA LEU A 338 -5.04 31.18 -1.66
C LEU A 338 -6.36 31.93 -1.87
N LYS A 339 -6.52 32.59 -3.02
CA LYS A 339 -7.79 33.24 -3.34
C LYS A 339 -8.95 32.24 -3.54
N ALA A 340 -8.70 31.10 -4.18
CA ALA A 340 -9.68 30.02 -4.32
C ALA A 340 -10.08 29.39 -2.97
N LEU A 341 -9.16 29.31 -2.01
CA LEU A 341 -9.43 28.91 -0.63
C LEU A 341 -10.32 29.94 0.07
N GLU A 342 -9.90 31.20 0.10
CA GLU A 342 -10.61 32.30 0.75
C GLU A 342 -12.05 32.46 0.24
N GLU A 343 -12.25 32.51 -1.08
CA GLU A 343 -13.57 32.68 -1.71
C GLU A 343 -14.32 31.36 -1.96
N GLY A 344 -13.73 30.20 -1.65
CA GLY A 344 -14.40 28.88 -1.75
C GLY A 344 -14.68 28.39 -3.18
N TRP A 345 -13.80 28.72 -4.12
CA TRP A 345 -14.00 28.45 -5.56
C TRP A 345 -13.95 26.96 -5.91
N THR A 346 -14.86 26.54 -6.79
CA THR A 346 -14.98 25.18 -7.34
C THR A 346 -15.02 25.20 -8.87
N ILE A 347 -14.85 24.06 -9.53
CA ILE A 347 -14.95 23.97 -11.00
C ILE A 347 -16.42 24.14 -11.42
N PRO A 348 -16.77 25.13 -12.28
CA PRO A 348 -18.14 25.30 -12.74
C PRO A 348 -18.65 24.08 -13.51
N THR A 349 -19.89 23.67 -13.28
CA THR A 349 -20.51 22.51 -13.93
C THR A 349 -20.51 22.62 -15.46
N ALA A 350 -20.76 23.82 -16.01
CA ALA A 350 -20.69 24.07 -17.44
C ALA A 350 -19.30 23.78 -18.06
N GLU A 351 -18.20 24.02 -17.33
CA GLU A 351 -16.86 23.75 -17.85
C GLU A 351 -16.52 22.24 -17.93
N LEU A 352 -17.43 21.36 -17.49
CA LEU A 352 -17.30 19.90 -17.57
C LEU A 352 -17.95 19.29 -18.83
N GLU A 353 -18.79 20.02 -19.56
CA GLU A 353 -19.62 19.44 -20.64
C GLU A 353 -18.97 19.50 -22.04
N ASP A 354 -18.05 20.44 -22.30
CA ASP A 354 -17.42 20.73 -23.61
C ASP A 354 -16.54 19.60 -24.23
N ALA A 355 -16.64 18.36 -23.75
CA ALA A 355 -15.60 17.33 -23.87
C ALA A 355 -15.95 16.11 -24.75
N ARG A 356 -16.77 16.27 -25.81
CA ARG A 356 -17.18 15.16 -26.71
C ARG A 356 -17.22 15.55 -28.20
N PRO A 357 -16.76 14.65 -29.09
CA PRO A 357 -17.27 14.48 -30.45
C PRO A 357 -17.96 13.12 -30.67
N ALA A 358 -18.69 13.00 -31.78
CA ALA A 358 -19.68 11.95 -32.05
C ALA A 358 -19.15 10.61 -32.57
N LEU A 359 -19.97 9.56 -32.44
CA LEU A 359 -20.18 8.46 -33.40
C LEU A 359 -21.36 7.58 -32.91
N ALA A 360 -22.47 7.54 -33.67
CA ALA A 360 -23.68 6.80 -33.28
C ALA A 360 -24.58 6.40 -34.46
N THR A 361 -24.39 5.18 -34.98
CA THR A 361 -25.33 4.42 -35.84
C THR A 361 -25.12 2.92 -35.61
N ASP A 362 -25.97 2.08 -36.23
CA ASP A 362 -25.73 0.64 -36.50
C ASP A 362 -25.81 -0.37 -35.34
N ALA A 363 -26.34 0.01 -34.17
CA ALA A 363 -26.57 -0.90 -33.03
C ALA A 363 -27.79 -1.86 -33.19
N ALA A 364 -28.29 -2.10 -34.40
CA ALA A 364 -29.71 -2.44 -34.63
C ALA A 364 -30.05 -3.89 -35.02
N ARG A 365 -29.09 -4.86 -35.06
CA ARG A 365 -29.29 -6.06 -35.91
C ARG A 365 -28.93 -7.47 -35.41
N ALA A 366 -28.49 -7.68 -34.16
CA ALA A 366 -27.98 -8.99 -33.72
C ALA A 366 -28.34 -9.42 -32.29
N ALA A 367 -29.64 -9.45 -31.96
CA ALA A 367 -30.13 -10.22 -30.81
C ALA A 367 -30.73 -11.55 -31.31
N GLY A 368 -30.04 -12.68 -31.07
CA GLY A 368 -30.51 -14.00 -31.49
C GLY A 368 -29.65 -15.16 -30.98
N ALA A 369 -30.33 -16.20 -30.45
CA ALA A 369 -29.81 -17.52 -30.04
C ALA A 369 -28.77 -17.59 -28.89
N ALA A 370 -29.25 -18.05 -27.72
CA ALA A 370 -28.52 -18.99 -26.85
C ALA A 370 -28.67 -20.44 -27.43
N ASN A 371 -28.15 -21.55 -26.91
CA ASN A 371 -27.68 -21.98 -25.57
C ASN A 371 -26.84 -23.30 -25.77
N ALA A 372 -26.33 -24.14 -24.85
CA ALA A 372 -26.34 -24.31 -23.38
C ALA A 372 -25.18 -25.27 -22.94
N VAL A 373 -25.38 -25.97 -21.80
CA VAL A 373 -24.79 -27.27 -21.35
C VAL A 373 -23.60 -27.22 -20.36
N ALA A 374 -23.69 -28.14 -19.39
CA ALA A 374 -23.02 -28.28 -18.09
C ALA A 374 -22.06 -29.51 -18.06
N ALA A 375 -21.35 -29.89 -16.99
CA ALA A 375 -20.72 -29.23 -15.82
C ALA A 375 -19.87 -30.27 -15.04
N SER A 376 -19.06 -29.86 -14.06
CA SER A 376 -18.64 -30.66 -12.87
C SER A 376 -17.95 -29.76 -11.83
N ALA A 377 -17.94 -30.16 -10.54
CA ALA A 377 -17.62 -29.28 -9.41
C ALA A 377 -16.49 -29.79 -8.48
N PRO A 378 -15.69 -28.89 -7.86
CA PRO A 378 -14.69 -29.21 -6.83
C PRO A 378 -15.22 -29.04 -5.39
N ALA A 379 -14.39 -29.39 -4.39
CA ALA A 379 -14.74 -29.45 -2.97
C ALA A 379 -15.04 -28.08 -2.31
N GLU A 380 -15.81 -28.11 -1.22
CA GLU A 380 -16.32 -26.91 -0.53
C GLU A 380 -15.27 -26.12 0.28
N PRO A 381 -15.36 -24.78 0.33
CA PRO A 381 -14.64 -23.94 1.27
C PRO A 381 -15.23 -24.00 2.69
N ASP A 382 -14.44 -23.59 3.70
CA ASP A 382 -14.93 -23.50 5.09
C ASP A 382 -16.09 -22.49 5.22
N ALA A 383 -16.93 -22.62 6.26
CA ALA A 383 -18.11 -21.77 6.44
C ALA A 383 -17.83 -20.26 6.44
N ALA A 384 -16.69 -19.79 6.98
CA ALA A 384 -16.32 -18.38 6.96
C ALA A 384 -15.88 -17.91 5.57
N THR A 385 -15.04 -18.71 4.88
CA THR A 385 -14.64 -18.46 3.49
C THR A 385 -15.87 -18.49 2.54
N ALA A 386 -16.77 -19.46 2.75
CA ALA A 386 -18.02 -19.61 2.02
C ALA A 386 -18.95 -18.40 2.24
N ALA A 387 -19.06 -17.89 3.48
CA ALA A 387 -19.87 -16.71 3.78
C ALA A 387 -19.33 -15.45 3.08
N LEU A 388 -18.01 -15.21 3.13
CA LEU A 388 -17.39 -14.06 2.46
C LEU A 388 -17.50 -14.16 0.93
N GLN A 389 -17.35 -15.36 0.36
CA GLN A 389 -17.58 -15.59 -1.07
C GLN A 389 -19.05 -15.35 -1.45
N ARG A 390 -20.01 -15.88 -0.68
CA ARG A 390 -21.45 -15.65 -0.90
C ARG A 390 -21.79 -14.16 -0.84
N GLU A 391 -21.32 -13.43 0.16
CA GLU A 391 -21.51 -11.97 0.25
C GLU A 391 -20.94 -11.23 -0.97
N TYR A 392 -19.74 -11.61 -1.43
CA TYR A 392 -19.12 -11.01 -2.62
C TYR A 392 -19.92 -11.30 -3.90
N GLU A 393 -20.35 -12.55 -4.08
CA GLU A 393 -21.15 -12.96 -5.23
C GLU A 393 -22.57 -12.35 -5.20
N GLU A 394 -23.21 -12.28 -4.05
CA GLU A 394 -24.55 -11.68 -3.87
C GLU A 394 -24.50 -10.17 -4.07
N GLY A 395 -23.50 -9.47 -3.53
CA GLY A 395 -23.26 -8.06 -3.85
C GLY A 395 -22.95 -7.85 -5.33
N GLY A 396 -22.23 -8.78 -5.96
CA GLY A 396 -22.02 -8.81 -7.41
C GLY A 396 -23.31 -8.98 -8.22
N LYS A 397 -24.16 -9.95 -7.84
CA LYS A 397 -25.47 -10.23 -8.47
C LYS A 397 -26.42 -9.04 -8.30
N ARG A 398 -26.50 -8.47 -7.09
CA ARG A 398 -27.32 -7.28 -6.77
C ARG A 398 -26.85 -6.03 -7.51
N GLY A 399 -25.54 -5.78 -7.55
CA GLY A 399 -24.97 -4.65 -8.27
C GLY A 399 -25.11 -4.77 -9.79
N PHE A 400 -25.11 -5.98 -10.33
CA PHE A 400 -25.40 -6.19 -11.75
C PHE A 400 -26.89 -5.96 -12.07
N GLN A 401 -27.82 -6.45 -11.25
CA GLN A 401 -29.25 -6.10 -11.39
C GLN A 401 -29.48 -4.58 -11.31
N ALA A 402 -28.93 -3.92 -10.28
CA ALA A 402 -29.01 -2.48 -10.11
C ALA A 402 -28.23 -1.67 -11.18
N PHE A 403 -27.53 -2.33 -12.11
CA PHE A 403 -27.00 -1.73 -13.34
C PHE A 403 -27.95 -1.92 -14.52
N LEU A 404 -28.60 -3.08 -14.64
CA LEU A 404 -29.61 -3.34 -15.68
C LEU A 404 -30.84 -2.43 -15.54
N GLU A 405 -31.12 -1.96 -14.33
CA GLU A 405 -32.18 -0.99 -14.00
C GLU A 405 -31.83 0.48 -14.34
N LEU A 406 -30.57 0.78 -14.69
CA LEU A 406 -30.13 2.14 -15.05
C LEU A 406 -30.30 2.45 -16.54
N ASP A 407 -30.39 3.73 -16.87
CA ASP A 407 -30.39 4.20 -18.26
C ASP A 407 -29.06 3.89 -18.97
N SER A 408 -29.09 3.86 -20.30
CA SER A 408 -27.94 3.49 -21.13
C SER A 408 -26.72 4.40 -20.98
N ALA A 409 -26.88 5.66 -20.56
CA ALA A 409 -25.76 6.58 -20.35
C ALA A 409 -25.09 6.33 -18.99
N ALA A 410 -25.88 6.09 -17.94
CA ALA A 410 -25.39 5.63 -16.64
C ALA A 410 -24.71 4.26 -16.75
N GLN A 411 -25.30 3.31 -17.49
CA GLN A 411 -24.70 2.01 -17.80
C GLN A 411 -23.35 2.17 -18.52
N ALA A 412 -23.28 2.95 -19.61
CA ALA A 412 -22.04 3.19 -20.35
C ALA A 412 -20.96 3.85 -19.47
N SER A 413 -21.35 4.79 -18.59
CA SER A 413 -20.46 5.41 -17.62
C SER A 413 -19.89 4.41 -16.61
N LEU A 414 -20.72 3.47 -16.13
CA LEU A 414 -20.30 2.41 -15.22
C LEU A 414 -19.35 1.41 -15.90
N LEU A 415 -19.64 0.97 -17.14
CA LEU A 415 -18.76 0.11 -17.92
C LEU A 415 -17.40 0.79 -18.21
N ALA A 416 -17.43 2.06 -18.65
CA ALA A 416 -16.22 2.82 -18.97
C ALA A 416 -15.37 3.16 -17.74
N SER A 417 -15.99 3.38 -16.58
CA SER A 417 -15.27 3.56 -15.31
C SER A 417 -14.71 2.24 -14.78
N PHE A 418 -15.47 1.14 -14.86
CA PHE A 418 -14.98 -0.20 -14.50
C PHE A 418 -13.77 -0.60 -15.35
N ALA A 419 -13.81 -0.35 -16.66
CA ALA A 419 -12.72 -0.61 -17.59
C ALA A 419 -11.42 0.17 -17.29
N ARG A 420 -11.45 1.16 -16.39
CA ARG A 420 -10.26 1.89 -15.92
C ARG A 420 -9.66 1.31 -14.63
N THR A 421 -10.42 0.52 -13.87
CA THR A 421 -10.03 -0.01 -12.56
C THR A 421 -8.93 -1.07 -12.63
N ALA A 422 -8.18 -1.26 -11.53
CA ALA A 422 -7.18 -2.32 -11.44
C ALA A 422 -7.80 -3.75 -11.44
N PRO A 423 -8.89 -4.05 -10.70
CA PRO A 423 -9.57 -5.35 -10.79
C PRO A 423 -9.97 -5.76 -12.22
N PHE A 424 -10.45 -4.83 -13.05
CA PHE A 424 -10.72 -5.15 -14.45
C PHE A 424 -9.44 -5.53 -15.22
N ARG A 425 -8.33 -4.78 -15.07
CA ARG A 425 -7.07 -5.08 -15.76
C ARG A 425 -6.49 -6.44 -15.35
N VAL A 426 -6.63 -6.82 -14.08
CA VAL A 426 -6.24 -8.15 -13.58
C VAL A 426 -7.11 -9.24 -14.19
N LEU A 427 -8.44 -9.07 -14.18
CA LEU A 427 -9.37 -10.02 -14.82
C LEU A 427 -9.12 -10.11 -16.34
N GLN A 428 -8.77 -9.02 -17.00
CA GLN A 428 -8.44 -8.98 -18.43
C GLN A 428 -7.23 -9.88 -18.74
N VAL A 429 -6.18 -9.85 -17.92
CA VAL A 429 -5.01 -10.75 -18.07
C VAL A 429 -5.39 -12.19 -17.72
N GLN A 430 -6.05 -12.42 -16.59
CA GLN A 430 -6.39 -13.77 -16.12
C GLN A 430 -7.38 -14.52 -17.04
N LEU A 431 -8.27 -13.78 -17.72
CA LEU A 431 -9.20 -14.31 -18.72
C LEU A 431 -8.63 -14.32 -20.16
N LYS A 432 -7.35 -13.93 -20.34
CA LYS A 432 -6.68 -13.76 -21.65
C LYS A 432 -7.48 -12.89 -22.63
N ARG A 433 -8.19 -11.90 -22.10
CA ARG A 433 -9.16 -11.08 -22.82
C ARG A 433 -8.48 -10.02 -23.69
N ALA A 434 -9.04 -9.77 -24.87
CA ALA A 434 -8.60 -8.71 -25.78
C ALA A 434 -8.62 -7.30 -25.15
N LYS A 435 -7.93 -6.35 -25.80
CA LYS A 435 -7.93 -4.93 -25.41
C LYS A 435 -9.20 -4.25 -25.93
N GLY A 436 -10.03 -3.77 -25.01
CA GLY A 436 -11.30 -3.08 -25.30
C GLY A 436 -12.14 -2.87 -24.03
N PRO A 437 -13.21 -2.05 -24.07
CA PRO A 437 -14.14 -1.88 -22.95
C PRO A 437 -14.89 -3.18 -22.65
N VAL A 438 -15.35 -3.37 -21.40
CA VAL A 438 -16.20 -4.50 -21.02
C VAL A 438 -17.58 -4.36 -21.68
N THR A 439 -18.06 -5.43 -22.31
CA THR A 439 -19.43 -5.51 -22.82
C THR A 439 -20.37 -6.18 -21.81
N GLU A 440 -21.66 -5.87 -21.91
CA GLU A 440 -22.70 -6.57 -21.14
C GLU A 440 -22.76 -8.07 -21.46
N GLY A 441 -22.46 -8.47 -22.71
CA GLY A 441 -22.40 -9.88 -23.10
C GLY A 441 -21.30 -10.67 -22.38
N GLU A 442 -20.14 -10.05 -22.13
CA GLU A 442 -19.06 -10.64 -21.33
C GLU A 442 -19.41 -10.68 -19.84
N LEU A 443 -20.16 -9.68 -19.35
CA LEU A 443 -20.70 -9.68 -17.98
C LEU A 443 -21.77 -10.75 -17.79
N ARG A 444 -22.62 -11.01 -18.78
CA ARG A 444 -23.63 -12.07 -18.70
C ARG A 444 -23.02 -13.47 -18.80
N SER A 445 -21.93 -13.64 -19.56
CA SER A 445 -21.25 -14.93 -19.77
C SER A 445 -20.13 -15.26 -18.77
N THR A 446 -19.54 -14.27 -18.09
CA THR A 446 -18.39 -14.49 -17.19
C THR A 446 -18.67 -14.04 -15.76
N ASP A 447 -19.00 -14.99 -14.88
CA ASP A 447 -19.33 -14.76 -13.46
C ASP A 447 -18.33 -13.88 -12.71
N ARG A 448 -17.03 -14.12 -12.86
CA ARG A 448 -15.99 -13.33 -12.17
C ARG A 448 -15.98 -11.86 -12.62
N LEU A 449 -16.27 -11.61 -13.90
CA LEU A 449 -16.38 -10.26 -14.44
C LEU A 449 -17.69 -9.62 -13.96
N ARG A 450 -18.80 -10.38 -13.97
CA ARG A 450 -20.12 -9.99 -13.45
C ARG A 450 -20.05 -9.52 -12.00
N PHE A 451 -19.43 -10.30 -11.13
CA PHE A 451 -19.38 -10.00 -9.69
C PHE A 451 -18.46 -8.81 -9.39
N ALA A 452 -17.28 -8.75 -10.01
CA ALA A 452 -16.38 -7.61 -9.88
C ALA A 452 -17.01 -6.30 -10.38
N PHE A 453 -17.77 -6.37 -11.48
CA PHE A 453 -18.50 -5.22 -12.00
C PHE A 453 -19.67 -4.81 -11.11
N GLY A 454 -20.50 -5.75 -10.63
CA GLY A 454 -21.58 -5.43 -9.71
C GLY A 454 -21.10 -4.77 -8.42
N GLN A 455 -19.97 -5.21 -7.87
CA GLN A 455 -19.33 -4.55 -6.72
C GLN A 455 -18.87 -3.11 -7.06
N HIS A 456 -18.37 -2.85 -8.27
CA HIS A 456 -18.08 -1.50 -8.77
C HIS A 456 -19.35 -0.64 -8.91
N VAL A 457 -20.47 -1.20 -9.37
CA VAL A 457 -21.76 -0.52 -9.46
C VAL A 457 -22.28 -0.13 -8.06
N LEU A 458 -22.27 -1.07 -7.10
CA LEU A 458 -22.67 -0.77 -5.71
C LEU A 458 -21.76 0.27 -5.06
N ALA A 459 -20.45 0.27 -5.36
CA ALA A 459 -19.53 1.30 -4.88
C ALA A 459 -19.85 2.69 -5.47
N ALA A 460 -20.15 2.76 -6.78
CA ALA A 460 -20.56 3.99 -7.43
C ALA A 460 -21.89 4.52 -6.89
N GLN A 461 -22.91 3.67 -6.74
CA GLN A 461 -24.21 4.04 -6.16
C GLN A 461 -24.06 4.50 -4.69
N LYS A 462 -23.24 3.82 -3.87
CA LYS A 462 -22.92 4.27 -2.50
C LYS A 462 -22.21 5.63 -2.47
N LYS A 463 -21.41 5.97 -3.49
CA LYS A 463 -20.78 7.29 -3.59
C LYS A 463 -21.82 8.38 -3.91
N VAL A 464 -22.68 8.15 -4.89
CA VAL A 464 -23.80 9.06 -5.25
C VAL A 464 -24.77 9.25 -4.07
N ALA A 465 -25.13 8.17 -3.37
CA ALA A 465 -26.02 8.22 -2.21
C ALA A 465 -25.38 8.87 -0.96
N ARG A 466 -24.05 9.06 -0.93
CA ARG A 466 -23.37 9.88 0.08
C ARG A 466 -23.37 11.36 -0.30
N SER A 467 -23.07 11.71 -1.57
CA SER A 467 -23.13 13.10 -2.04
C SER A 467 -24.56 13.67 -2.07
N GLY A 468 -25.58 12.85 -2.26
CA GLY A 468 -26.99 13.28 -2.21
C GLY A 468 -27.61 13.35 -0.81
N ARG A 469 -26.81 13.21 0.27
CA ARG A 469 -27.32 13.15 1.66
C ARG A 469 -26.94 14.34 2.55
N THR A 470 -26.19 15.30 2.03
CA THR A 470 -25.75 16.49 2.79
C THR A 470 -26.83 17.56 2.92
N ASP A 471 -27.80 17.63 2.00
CA ASP A 471 -28.74 18.77 1.92
C ASP A 471 -30.03 18.60 2.74
N SER A 472 -30.14 17.59 3.61
CA SER A 472 -31.30 17.50 4.54
C SER A 472 -31.04 16.71 5.83
N LYS A 473 -30.75 17.43 6.91
CA LYS A 473 -31.36 17.25 8.25
C LYS A 473 -31.09 18.45 9.16
N PRO A 474 -31.97 18.77 10.13
CA PRO A 474 -31.86 19.97 10.95
C PRO A 474 -30.82 19.82 12.07
N GLN A 475 -30.38 20.96 12.62
CA GLN A 475 -29.48 21.02 13.76
C GLN A 475 -30.08 20.32 14.99
N ALA A 476 -29.40 19.28 15.48
CA ALA A 476 -29.61 18.73 16.82
C ALA A 476 -28.43 19.16 17.70
N ARG A 477 -28.72 19.74 18.87
CA ARG A 477 -27.70 20.19 19.82
C ARG A 477 -27.04 18.99 20.50
N LEU A 478 -25.73 19.05 20.69
CA LEU A 478 -24.92 17.98 21.29
C LEU A 478 -23.96 18.49 22.38
N PHE A 479 -24.20 19.71 22.89
CA PHE A 479 -23.53 20.30 24.04
C PHE A 479 -24.55 20.97 24.97
N ASP A 480 -25.27 20.15 25.72
CA ASP A 480 -25.88 20.54 26.99
C ASP A 480 -25.20 19.70 28.08
N ARG A 481 -24.13 20.28 28.66
CA ARG A 481 -23.18 19.71 29.65
C ARG A 481 -22.20 18.66 29.13
#